data_AF-A0A1I8CF53-F1
#
_entry.id   AF-A0A1I8CF53-F1
#
_cell.length_a   1.000
_cell.length_b   1.000
_cell.length_c   1.000
_cell.angle_alpha   90.00
_cell.angle_beta   90.00
_cell.angle_gamma   90.00
#
_symmetry.space_group_name_H-M   'P 1'
#
loop_
_entity.id
_entity.type
_entity.pdbx_description
1 polymer ?
#
loop_
_entity_poly.entity_id
_entity_poly.type
_entity_poly.pdbx_seq_one_letter_code
_entity_poly.pdbx_strand_id
1 'polypeptide(L)'
;MRILHLGALVLLLVASTYSHLDQTIVAKCLGEEGQHSCGECINQDPMCAWCIDPRFPTDKRCGHKDTFKDNECAKTHVYAPSTEIRIAPQSNIPIGGQQRDGVTRIQLEPQQVVLRMQVGKIIEVPFKYQHKKPANGYEVKDFAIQNSDFRSSGVGIEFWIECHGEKIQNKTCPDIKEGETILFYAKITVNECKSQGDLAVSVGVYGYNTVSAIFVTPLCGCECERTQNQDKGSNFCSKRGTLTCGACICEDTKLYGGDRCECELSRYGVSSNEELFGQCKNEDDSVCSNKGKCRCGRCQCNFPDVIKGKFCECDNGSCPKDADGRLCSSRGACECGKCLCENDYEGDDCSCPVNEDLCREDGKICSENGKCQCGKCICNPGFTGSNCGVEGEDQEEEANSSEKMTNPFASSNEEDDVSSQTEGKTSSESHSSESTKLEESTTGSSTSQYYSFLSIAISFLLCILTIFKH
;
A
#
# COMPACT_ATOMS: atom_id res chain seq x y z
N MET A 1 -32.15 -17.59 -3.35
CA MET A 1 -31.92 -16.39 -2.50
C MET A 1 -30.85 -16.59 -1.42
N ARG A 2 -30.88 -17.66 -0.61
CA ARG A 2 -29.85 -17.92 0.43
C ARG A 2 -28.41 -18.15 -0.10
N ILE A 3 -28.24 -18.70 -1.31
CA ILE A 3 -26.93 -18.98 -1.91
C ILE A 3 -26.25 -17.70 -2.44
N LEU A 4 -27.03 -16.75 -3.00
CA LEU A 4 -26.51 -15.43 -3.40
C LEU A 4 -26.05 -14.61 -2.18
N HIS A 5 -26.77 -14.70 -1.05
CA HIS A 5 -26.34 -14.06 0.20
C HIS A 5 -25.06 -14.69 0.75
N LEU A 6 -24.89 -16.01 0.69
CA LEU A 6 -23.63 -16.66 1.09
C LEU A 6 -22.45 -16.26 0.18
N GLY A 7 -22.68 -16.21 -1.14
CA GLY A 7 -21.65 -15.78 -2.10
C GLY A 7 -21.21 -14.32 -1.89
N ALA A 8 -22.15 -13.42 -1.64
CA ALA A 8 -21.85 -12.02 -1.32
C ALA A 8 -21.11 -11.87 0.02
N LEU A 9 -21.47 -12.66 1.04
CA LEU A 9 -20.80 -12.64 2.34
C LEU A 9 -19.34 -13.14 2.23
N VAL A 10 -19.10 -14.20 1.44
CA VAL A 10 -17.75 -14.72 1.20
C VAL A 10 -16.91 -13.72 0.41
N LEU A 11 -17.46 -13.06 -0.62
CA LEU A 11 -16.78 -12.00 -1.36
C LEU A 11 -16.42 -10.80 -0.47
N LEU A 12 -17.32 -10.38 0.43
CA LEU A 12 -17.05 -9.30 1.38
C LEU A 12 -15.98 -9.68 2.42
N LEU A 13 -15.97 -10.94 2.89
CA LEU A 13 -14.95 -11.44 3.81
C LEU A 13 -13.57 -11.60 3.15
N VAL A 14 -13.52 -12.01 1.88
CA VAL A 14 -12.26 -12.08 1.11
C VAL A 14 -11.75 -10.67 0.80
N ALA A 15 -12.63 -9.73 0.46
CA ALA A 15 -12.24 -8.34 0.23
C ALA A 15 -11.72 -7.66 1.50
N SER A 16 -12.36 -7.88 2.66
CA SER A 16 -11.95 -7.28 3.94
C SER A 16 -10.65 -7.86 4.49
N THR A 17 -10.39 -9.15 4.27
CA THR A 17 -9.11 -9.78 4.63
C THR A 17 -7.97 -9.32 3.71
N TYR A 18 -8.25 -9.09 2.42
CA TYR A 18 -7.29 -8.58 1.46
C TYR A 18 -6.88 -7.13 1.75
N SER A 19 -7.84 -6.24 2.03
CA SER A 19 -7.55 -4.86 2.42
C SER A 19 -6.78 -4.77 3.74
N HIS A 20 -7.04 -5.68 4.69
CA HIS A 20 -6.24 -5.79 5.90
C HIS A 20 -4.79 -6.19 5.64
N LEU A 21 -4.55 -7.15 4.73
CA LEU A 21 -3.20 -7.61 4.40
C LEU A 21 -2.37 -6.48 3.75
N ASP A 22 -2.97 -5.74 2.83
CA ASP A 22 -2.32 -4.58 2.18
C ASP A 22 -1.95 -3.49 3.22
N GLN A 23 -2.86 -3.21 4.15
CA GLN A 23 -2.62 -2.24 5.21
C GLN A 23 -1.53 -2.67 6.20
N THR A 24 -1.37 -3.98 6.46
CA THR A 24 -0.25 -4.48 7.27
C THR A 24 1.10 -4.35 6.57
N ILE A 25 1.16 -4.54 5.26
CA ILE A 25 2.41 -4.41 4.49
C ILE A 25 2.83 -2.94 4.41
N VAL A 26 1.88 -2.04 4.14
CA VAL A 26 2.12 -0.59 4.16
C VAL A 26 2.71 -0.17 5.52
N ALA A 27 2.17 -0.68 6.62
CA ALA A 27 2.68 -0.39 7.95
C ALA A 27 4.13 -0.88 8.16
N LYS A 28 4.51 -2.06 7.62
CA LYS A 28 5.91 -2.53 7.68
C LYS A 28 6.86 -1.62 6.93
N CYS A 29 6.52 -1.21 5.70
CA CYS A 29 7.39 -0.33 4.91
C CYS A 29 7.54 1.05 5.58
N LEU A 30 6.49 1.55 6.23
CA LEU A 30 6.51 2.83 6.94
C LEU A 30 7.13 2.78 8.34
N GLY A 31 7.42 1.57 8.86
CA GLY A 31 8.07 1.36 10.15
C GLY A 31 9.48 1.94 10.21
N GLU A 32 9.96 2.25 11.43
CA GLU A 32 11.24 2.93 11.64
C GLU A 32 12.43 2.21 10.99
N GLU A 33 12.52 0.88 11.16
CA GLU A 33 13.60 0.07 10.58
C GLU A 33 13.69 0.25 9.07
N GLY A 34 12.57 0.17 8.35
CA GLY A 34 12.53 0.32 6.90
C GLY A 34 12.93 1.73 6.41
N GLN A 35 12.85 2.75 7.26
CA GLN A 35 13.21 4.11 6.90
C GLN A 35 14.71 4.41 7.07
N HIS A 36 15.48 3.53 7.72
CA HIS A 36 16.89 3.76 7.98
C HIS A 36 17.76 3.75 6.71
N SER A 37 17.47 2.85 5.77
CA SER A 37 18.22 2.71 4.53
C SER A 37 17.40 2.03 3.43
N CYS A 38 17.90 2.10 2.20
CA CYS A 38 17.23 1.45 1.07
C CYS A 38 17.28 -0.08 1.22
N GLY A 39 18.39 -0.63 1.71
CA GLY A 39 18.54 -2.05 2.00
C GLY A 39 17.59 -2.53 3.10
N GLU A 40 17.52 -1.81 4.22
CA GLU A 40 16.57 -2.10 5.30
C GLU A 40 15.13 -2.08 4.78
N CYS A 41 14.76 -1.10 3.96
CA CYS A 41 13.44 -0.98 3.34
C CYS A 41 13.02 -2.23 2.55
N ILE A 42 13.85 -2.66 1.59
CA ILE A 42 13.51 -3.81 0.73
C ILE A 42 13.53 -5.15 1.47
N ASN A 43 14.14 -5.19 2.67
CA ASN A 43 14.17 -6.35 3.54
C ASN A 43 12.93 -6.46 4.45
N GLN A 44 12.16 -5.38 4.63
CA GLN A 44 10.93 -5.41 5.44
C GLN A 44 9.84 -6.28 4.82
N ASP A 45 9.61 -6.12 3.51
CA ASP A 45 8.64 -6.90 2.75
C ASP A 45 8.94 -6.81 1.25
N PRO A 46 8.69 -7.86 0.45
CA PRO A 46 8.88 -7.81 -1.00
C PRO A 46 8.12 -6.71 -1.76
N MET A 47 7.07 -6.15 -1.18
CA MET A 47 6.32 -5.04 -1.77
C MET A 47 6.81 -3.67 -1.33
N CYS A 48 7.78 -3.58 -0.41
CA CYS A 48 8.41 -2.33 -0.07
C CYS A 48 9.35 -1.87 -1.19
N ALA A 49 9.38 -0.56 -1.41
CA ALA A 49 10.24 0.11 -2.38
C ALA A 49 10.75 1.43 -1.80
N TRP A 50 11.87 1.90 -2.34
CA TRP A 50 12.58 3.07 -1.85
C TRP A 50 12.67 4.16 -2.91
N CYS A 51 12.31 5.39 -2.56
CA CYS A 51 12.52 6.52 -3.46
C CYS A 51 13.97 7.06 -3.38
N ILE A 52 14.71 6.91 -4.49
CA ILE A 52 16.09 7.40 -4.62
C ILE A 52 16.20 8.87 -5.07
N ASP A 53 15.08 9.58 -5.25
CA ASP A 53 15.09 10.99 -5.64
C ASP A 53 15.58 11.89 -4.48
N PRO A 54 16.67 12.66 -4.66
CA PRO A 54 17.14 13.62 -3.64
C PRO A 54 16.15 14.75 -3.34
N ARG A 55 15.18 14.99 -4.23
CA ARG A 55 14.14 16.02 -4.11
C ARG A 55 12.85 15.51 -3.48
N PHE A 56 12.80 14.23 -3.11
CA PHE A 56 11.63 13.63 -2.50
C PHE A 56 11.15 14.47 -1.30
N PRO A 57 9.86 14.83 -1.23
CA PRO A 57 9.39 15.88 -0.33
C PRO A 57 9.31 15.45 1.13
N THR A 58 9.40 14.16 1.42
CA THR A 58 9.29 13.57 2.76
C THR A 58 10.58 12.86 3.15
N ASP A 59 10.83 12.79 4.45
CA ASP A 59 11.87 11.98 5.08
C ASP A 59 11.56 10.48 4.99
N LYS A 60 10.28 10.11 4.84
CA LYS A 60 9.81 8.73 4.72
C LYS A 60 9.96 8.18 3.30
N ARG A 61 11.17 7.73 2.95
CA ARG A 61 11.53 7.25 1.60
C ARG A 61 11.11 5.82 1.30
N CYS A 62 10.93 4.99 2.33
CA CYS A 62 10.41 3.64 2.17
C CYS A 62 8.88 3.67 2.16
N GLY A 63 8.28 2.92 1.25
CA GLY A 63 6.82 2.81 1.14
C GLY A 63 6.43 1.59 0.33
N HIS A 64 5.13 1.30 0.27
CA HIS A 64 4.65 0.25 -0.63
C HIS A 64 4.84 0.68 -2.09
N LYS A 65 5.34 -0.22 -2.94
CA LYS A 65 5.74 0.08 -4.34
C LYS A 65 4.67 0.80 -5.16
N ASP A 66 3.40 0.52 -4.89
CA ASP A 66 2.25 1.07 -5.63
C ASP A 66 1.72 2.39 -5.03
N THR A 67 2.25 2.83 -3.89
CA THR A 67 1.82 4.07 -3.20
C THR A 67 2.58 5.31 -3.64
N PHE A 68 3.71 5.15 -4.33
CA PHE A 68 4.49 6.27 -4.86
C PHE A 68 3.73 6.94 -6.00
N LYS A 69 3.40 8.23 -5.81
CA LYS A 69 2.80 9.04 -6.86
C LYS A 69 3.88 9.58 -7.79
N ASP A 70 3.62 9.56 -9.10
CA ASP A 70 4.59 9.99 -10.13
C ASP A 70 5.05 11.45 -9.98
N ASN A 71 4.24 12.32 -9.38
CA ASN A 71 4.57 13.71 -9.09
C ASN A 71 5.42 13.91 -7.82
N GLU A 72 5.50 12.90 -6.94
CA GLU A 72 6.29 12.92 -5.71
C GLU A 72 7.60 12.15 -5.90
N CYS A 73 7.52 10.93 -6.42
CA CYS A 73 8.67 10.12 -6.84
C CYS A 73 8.36 9.48 -8.20
N ALA A 74 9.05 9.92 -9.24
CA ALA A 74 8.88 9.31 -10.56
C ALA A 74 9.25 7.82 -10.51
N LYS A 75 8.52 6.96 -11.22
CA LYS A 75 8.78 5.51 -11.28
C LYS A 75 10.24 5.14 -11.58
N THR A 76 10.97 5.94 -12.36
CA THR A 76 12.40 5.73 -12.65
C THR A 76 13.31 5.90 -11.43
N HIS A 77 12.85 6.61 -10.41
CA HIS A 77 13.52 6.82 -9.13
C HIS A 77 12.95 5.93 -8.00
N VAL A 78 12.04 5.02 -8.31
CA VAL A 78 11.54 4.03 -7.34
C VAL A 78 12.39 2.78 -7.47
N TYR A 79 13.20 2.50 -6.46
CA TYR A 79 13.95 1.26 -6.36
C TYR A 79 13.06 0.17 -5.76
N ALA A 80 12.64 -0.77 -6.61
CA ALA A 80 11.82 -1.92 -6.23
C ALA A 80 12.40 -3.18 -6.90
N PRO A 81 13.31 -3.91 -6.24
CA PRO A 81 13.94 -5.07 -6.85
C PRO A 81 12.92 -6.20 -7.05
N SER A 82 13.04 -6.94 -8.14
CA SER A 82 12.19 -8.11 -8.41
C SER A 82 12.96 -9.42 -8.24
N THR A 83 12.27 -10.45 -7.78
CA THR A 83 12.79 -11.81 -7.80
C THR A 83 12.85 -12.33 -9.24
N GLU A 84 13.99 -12.86 -9.66
CA GLU A 84 14.25 -13.34 -11.01
C GLU A 84 14.82 -14.76 -11.01
N ILE A 85 14.36 -15.56 -11.96
CA ILE A 85 14.91 -16.88 -12.27
C ILE A 85 15.52 -16.87 -13.67
N ARG A 86 16.76 -17.35 -13.78
CA ARG A 86 17.47 -17.49 -15.05
C ARG A 86 18.01 -18.90 -15.18
N ILE A 87 17.48 -19.63 -16.14
CA ILE A 87 18.02 -20.91 -16.61
C ILE A 87 18.72 -20.61 -17.93
N ALA A 88 20.04 -20.51 -17.92
CA ALA A 88 20.83 -20.14 -19.09
C ALA A 88 20.73 -21.25 -20.17
N PRO A 89 20.09 -21.00 -21.33
CA PRO A 89 19.88 -22.05 -22.34
C PRO A 89 21.21 -22.65 -22.86
N GLN A 90 22.24 -21.82 -22.97
CA GLN A 90 23.59 -22.23 -23.40
C GLN A 90 24.28 -23.23 -22.45
N SER A 91 23.83 -23.30 -21.20
CA SER A 91 24.33 -24.25 -20.19
C SER A 91 23.28 -25.32 -19.86
N ASN A 92 22.13 -25.33 -20.53
CA ASN A 92 21.01 -26.22 -20.25
C ASN A 92 20.73 -27.17 -21.42
N ILE A 93 21.44 -28.29 -21.45
CA ILE A 93 21.28 -29.36 -22.43
C ILE A 93 20.04 -30.18 -22.06
N PRO A 94 19.12 -30.46 -23.00
CA PRO A 94 17.94 -31.27 -22.72
C PRO A 94 18.29 -32.71 -22.31
N ILE A 95 17.37 -33.35 -21.57
CA ILE A 95 17.43 -34.78 -21.28
C ILE A 95 17.68 -35.61 -22.55
N GLY A 96 18.59 -36.57 -22.44
CA GLY A 96 18.96 -37.45 -23.54
C GLY A 96 20.03 -36.89 -24.48
N GLY A 97 20.36 -35.60 -24.37
CA GLY A 97 21.53 -34.99 -25.01
C GLY A 97 22.85 -35.53 -24.46
N GLN A 98 23.97 -35.15 -25.08
CA GLN A 98 25.32 -35.55 -24.68
C GLN A 98 26.06 -34.37 -24.05
N GLN A 99 26.85 -34.64 -23.00
CA GLN A 99 27.81 -33.67 -22.48
C GLN A 99 28.94 -33.40 -23.50
N ARG A 100 29.80 -32.41 -23.21
CA ARG A 100 30.95 -32.04 -24.06
C ARG A 100 31.95 -33.18 -24.27
N ASP A 101 31.93 -34.20 -23.42
CA ASP A 101 32.76 -35.41 -23.56
C ASP A 101 32.25 -36.37 -24.66
N GLY A 102 31.05 -36.15 -25.20
CA GLY A 102 30.42 -36.98 -26.22
C GLY A 102 29.96 -38.36 -25.74
N VAL A 103 30.14 -38.69 -24.45
CA VAL A 103 29.90 -40.02 -23.89
C VAL A 103 28.79 -39.96 -22.83
N THR A 104 28.84 -38.96 -21.96
CA THR A 104 27.91 -38.87 -20.83
C THR A 104 26.57 -38.32 -21.31
N ARG A 105 25.50 -39.11 -21.13
CA ARG A 105 24.13 -38.66 -21.42
C ARG A 105 23.60 -37.80 -20.28
N ILE A 106 22.93 -36.72 -20.65
CA ILE A 106 22.23 -35.86 -19.69
C ILE A 106 20.99 -36.58 -19.17
N GLN A 107 20.92 -36.72 -17.85
CA GLN A 107 19.78 -37.32 -17.16
C GLN A 107 19.05 -36.34 -16.25
N LEU A 108 19.61 -35.16 -15.97
CA LEU A 108 19.03 -34.16 -15.08
C LEU A 108 19.02 -32.79 -15.76
N GLU A 109 17.86 -32.15 -15.83
CA GLU A 109 17.68 -30.77 -16.31
C GLU A 109 16.85 -29.95 -15.29
N PRO A 110 17.11 -28.65 -15.12
CA PRO A 110 18.23 -27.91 -15.70
C PRO A 110 19.58 -28.23 -15.04
N GLN A 111 20.71 -27.96 -15.70
CA GLN A 111 22.04 -28.15 -15.09
C GLN A 111 22.54 -26.92 -14.32
N GLN A 112 22.01 -25.74 -14.61
CA GLN A 112 22.34 -24.51 -13.91
C GLN A 112 21.13 -23.61 -13.77
N VAL A 113 20.89 -23.13 -12.55
CA VAL A 113 19.82 -22.20 -12.20
C VAL A 113 20.43 -21.03 -11.47
N VAL A 114 20.18 -19.82 -11.94
CA VAL A 114 20.61 -18.58 -11.27
C VAL A 114 19.37 -17.85 -10.78
N LEU A 115 19.30 -17.61 -9.48
CA LEU A 115 18.19 -16.98 -8.79
C LEU A 115 18.67 -15.68 -8.16
N ARG A 116 17.95 -14.59 -8.41
CA ARG A 116 18.10 -13.33 -7.67
C ARG A 116 16.83 -13.15 -6.86
N MET A 117 16.90 -13.22 -5.54
CA MET A 117 15.71 -13.41 -4.71
C MET A 117 15.56 -12.33 -3.65
N GLN A 118 14.35 -11.78 -3.53
CA GLN A 118 13.96 -10.96 -2.39
C GLN A 118 13.74 -11.83 -1.15
N VAL A 119 13.95 -11.24 0.03
CA VAL A 119 13.68 -11.90 1.31
C VAL A 119 12.18 -12.23 1.41
N GLY A 120 11.84 -13.43 1.87
CA GLY A 120 10.45 -13.89 2.05
C GLY A 120 9.73 -14.34 0.76
N LYS A 121 10.30 -14.13 -0.43
CA LYS A 121 9.72 -14.68 -1.68
C LYS A 121 10.08 -16.15 -1.84
N ILE A 122 9.09 -16.93 -2.31
CA ILE A 122 9.23 -18.36 -2.60
C ILE A 122 9.28 -18.54 -4.12
N ILE A 123 10.30 -19.23 -4.61
CA ILE A 123 10.40 -19.65 -6.02
C ILE A 123 10.44 -21.16 -6.09
N GLU A 124 9.60 -21.74 -6.95
CA GLU A 124 9.60 -23.16 -7.25
C GLU A 124 10.38 -23.41 -8.55
N VAL A 125 11.51 -24.11 -8.44
CA VAL A 125 12.35 -24.49 -9.58
C VAL A 125 12.01 -25.92 -9.99
N PRO A 126 11.53 -26.16 -11.21
CA PRO A 126 11.27 -27.51 -11.70
C PRO A 126 12.56 -28.18 -12.19
N PHE A 127 12.70 -29.45 -11.85
CA PHE A 127 13.73 -30.35 -12.34
C PHE A 127 13.09 -31.57 -12.95
N LYS A 128 13.73 -32.10 -13.98
CA LYS A 128 13.33 -33.32 -14.64
C LYS A 128 14.51 -34.28 -14.68
N TYR A 129 14.26 -35.49 -14.23
CA TYR A 129 15.25 -36.57 -14.20
C TYR A 129 14.79 -37.75 -15.04
N GLN A 130 15.64 -38.29 -15.90
CA GLN A 130 15.37 -39.52 -16.64
C GLN A 130 16.21 -40.67 -16.07
N HIS A 131 15.52 -41.65 -15.50
CA HIS A 131 16.15 -42.81 -14.91
C HIS A 131 16.76 -43.73 -15.97
N LYS A 132 18.05 -44.04 -15.81
CA LYS A 132 18.76 -45.05 -16.59
C LYS A 132 19.70 -45.80 -15.68
N LYS A 133 19.92 -47.07 -15.98
CA LYS A 133 20.84 -47.90 -15.21
C LYS A 133 22.27 -47.30 -15.21
N PRO A 134 22.94 -47.21 -14.05
CA PRO A 134 24.34 -46.79 -13.93
C PRO A 134 25.29 -47.67 -14.78
N ALA A 135 26.39 -47.08 -15.26
CA ALA A 135 27.37 -47.77 -16.12
C ALA A 135 28.05 -48.98 -15.45
N ASN A 136 28.19 -48.95 -14.12
CA ASN A 136 28.71 -50.04 -13.29
C ASN A 136 27.67 -51.11 -12.94
N GLY A 137 26.46 -51.04 -13.50
CA GLY A 137 25.53 -52.17 -13.60
C GLY A 137 24.70 -52.51 -12.36
N TYR A 138 24.87 -51.78 -11.25
CA TYR A 138 24.00 -51.92 -10.08
C TYR A 138 22.63 -51.27 -10.35
N GLU A 139 21.57 -51.84 -9.81
CA GLU A 139 20.20 -51.35 -10.02
C GLU A 139 19.82 -50.36 -8.92
N VAL A 140 19.39 -49.15 -9.31
CA VAL A 140 18.85 -48.15 -8.38
C VAL A 140 17.34 -48.15 -8.54
N LYS A 141 16.63 -48.75 -7.58
CA LYS A 141 15.17 -48.91 -7.63
C LYS A 141 14.40 -47.73 -7.04
N ASP A 142 15.07 -46.92 -6.23
CA ASP A 142 14.45 -45.77 -5.56
C ASP A 142 15.16 -44.50 -6.02
N PHE A 143 14.37 -43.49 -6.39
CA PHE A 143 14.87 -42.16 -6.65
C PHE A 143 15.07 -41.45 -5.31
N ALA A 144 16.22 -40.79 -5.14
CA ALA A 144 16.48 -39.97 -3.98
C ALA A 144 17.24 -38.70 -4.38
N ILE A 145 16.75 -37.55 -3.92
CA ILE A 145 17.39 -36.26 -4.11
C ILE A 145 18.54 -36.12 -3.10
N GLN A 146 19.72 -35.76 -3.59
CA GLN A 146 20.86 -35.35 -2.76
C GLN A 146 21.18 -33.88 -3.00
N ASN A 147 21.67 -33.19 -1.98
CA ASN A 147 22.07 -31.79 -2.09
C ASN A 147 23.28 -31.48 -1.20
N SER A 148 24.05 -30.44 -1.57
CA SER A 148 25.10 -29.91 -0.69
C SER A 148 24.50 -29.26 0.55
N ASP A 149 25.29 -29.12 1.61
CA ASP A 149 24.83 -28.39 2.80
C ASP A 149 24.65 -26.90 2.48
N PHE A 150 23.62 -26.31 3.09
CA PHE A 150 23.25 -24.89 2.97
C PHE A 150 22.68 -24.31 4.27
N ARG A 151 22.71 -25.08 5.38
CA ARG A 151 21.98 -24.76 6.62
C ARG A 151 22.38 -23.44 7.30
N SER A 152 23.55 -22.90 7.00
CA SER A 152 24.07 -21.64 7.56
C SER A 152 23.90 -20.41 6.65
N SER A 153 23.24 -20.56 5.50
CA SER A 153 23.21 -19.52 4.45
C SER A 153 22.08 -18.49 4.58
N GLY A 154 21.10 -18.73 5.45
CA GLY A 154 19.84 -17.95 5.49
C GLY A 154 18.85 -18.33 4.39
N VAL A 155 19.14 -19.36 3.58
CA VAL A 155 18.27 -19.88 2.52
C VAL A 155 17.60 -21.18 2.96
N GLY A 156 16.29 -21.27 2.76
CA GLY A 156 15.50 -22.48 2.91
C GLY A 156 15.29 -23.17 1.55
N ILE A 157 15.42 -24.49 1.51
CA ILE A 157 15.08 -25.30 0.34
C ILE A 157 14.24 -26.49 0.76
N GLU A 158 13.02 -26.56 0.23
CA GLU A 158 12.11 -27.69 0.39
C GLU A 158 11.96 -28.43 -0.94
N PHE A 159 11.95 -29.75 -0.90
CA PHE A 159 11.84 -30.58 -2.09
C PHE A 159 10.47 -31.23 -2.18
N TRP A 160 9.95 -31.28 -3.41
CA TRP A 160 8.70 -31.94 -3.76
C TRP A 160 8.95 -32.85 -4.96
N ILE A 161 8.31 -34.01 -5.00
CA ILE A 161 8.46 -34.98 -6.10
C ILE A 161 7.09 -35.35 -6.62
N GLU A 162 6.93 -35.44 -7.93
CA GLU A 162 5.82 -36.14 -8.57
C GLU A 162 6.16 -37.62 -8.70
N CYS A 163 5.58 -38.42 -7.81
CA CYS A 163 5.82 -39.85 -7.70
C CYS A 163 4.51 -40.59 -7.92
N HIS A 164 4.47 -41.53 -8.87
CA HIS A 164 3.26 -42.32 -9.19
C HIS A 164 2.00 -41.48 -9.47
N GLY A 165 2.17 -40.27 -10.02
CA GLY A 165 1.08 -39.35 -10.35
C GLY A 165 0.67 -38.40 -9.21
N GLU A 166 1.30 -38.47 -8.04
CA GLU A 166 1.03 -37.59 -6.89
C GLU A 166 2.23 -36.69 -6.58
N LYS A 167 1.98 -35.40 -6.34
CA LYS A 167 3.01 -34.45 -5.88
C LYS A 167 3.11 -34.49 -4.35
N ILE A 168 4.22 -35.02 -3.84
CA ILE A 168 4.47 -35.22 -2.41
C ILE A 168 5.66 -34.37 -1.92
N GLN A 169 5.59 -33.86 -0.68
CA GLN A 169 6.71 -33.20 -0.04
C GLN A 169 7.68 -34.25 0.51
N ASN A 170 8.47 -34.82 -0.39
CA ASN A 170 9.42 -35.87 -0.06
C ASN A 170 10.70 -35.71 -0.90
N LYS A 171 11.78 -36.36 -0.46
CA LYS A 171 13.04 -36.48 -1.21
C LYS A 171 13.21 -37.82 -1.89
N THR A 172 12.31 -38.77 -1.66
CA THR A 172 12.39 -40.12 -2.23
C THR A 172 11.13 -40.51 -3.00
N CYS A 173 11.31 -41.34 -4.03
CA CYS A 173 10.24 -41.98 -4.79
C CYS A 173 10.64 -43.44 -5.06
N PRO A 174 9.94 -44.43 -4.50
CA PRO A 174 10.30 -45.84 -4.64
C PRO A 174 9.83 -46.44 -5.97
N ASP A 175 10.39 -47.59 -6.32
CA ASP A 175 9.97 -48.47 -7.43
C ASP A 175 9.99 -47.81 -8.82
N ILE A 176 11.05 -47.05 -9.11
CA ILE A 176 11.25 -46.37 -10.39
C ILE A 176 11.71 -47.36 -11.47
N LYS A 177 11.22 -47.18 -12.70
CA LYS A 177 11.50 -48.07 -13.84
C LYS A 177 12.53 -47.47 -14.79
N GLU A 178 13.23 -48.32 -15.52
CA GLU A 178 14.16 -47.87 -16.58
C GLU A 178 13.42 -47.03 -17.64
N GLY A 179 13.99 -45.87 -17.97
CA GLY A 179 13.40 -44.91 -18.91
C GLY A 179 12.34 -44.00 -18.30
N GLU A 180 11.91 -44.25 -17.06
CA GLU A 180 10.95 -43.40 -16.35
C GLU A 180 11.50 -41.99 -16.16
N THR A 181 10.61 -41.01 -16.25
CA THR A 181 10.93 -39.61 -16.05
C THR A 181 10.26 -39.11 -14.79
N ILE A 182 11.06 -38.57 -13.88
CA ILE A 182 10.63 -38.06 -12.58
C ILE A 182 10.72 -36.55 -12.62
N LEU A 183 9.62 -35.88 -12.26
CA LEU A 183 9.59 -34.44 -12.04
C LEU A 183 9.74 -34.18 -10.54
N PHE A 184 10.65 -33.27 -10.19
CA PHE A 184 10.81 -32.82 -8.82
C PHE A 184 11.03 -31.32 -8.79
N TYR A 185 10.75 -30.70 -7.65
CA TYR A 185 10.74 -29.25 -7.50
C TYR A 185 11.55 -28.87 -6.27
N ALA A 186 12.35 -27.82 -6.39
CA ALA A 186 12.97 -27.16 -5.26
C ALA A 186 12.22 -25.85 -4.99
N LYS A 187 11.50 -25.76 -3.87
CA LYS A 187 10.94 -24.51 -3.35
C LYS A 187 12.01 -23.82 -2.53
N ILE A 188 12.46 -22.67 -3.01
CA ILE A 188 13.59 -21.93 -2.46
C ILE A 188 13.06 -20.63 -1.88
N THR A 189 13.56 -20.27 -0.70
CA THR A 189 13.21 -19.04 0.02
C THR A 189 14.46 -18.43 0.62
N VAL A 190 14.63 -17.12 0.50
CA VAL A 190 15.61 -16.37 1.31
C VAL A 190 14.90 -15.95 2.59
N ASN A 191 15.27 -16.54 3.72
CA ASN A 191 14.62 -16.25 5.00
C ASN A 191 15.19 -14.99 5.64
N GLU A 192 16.49 -14.76 5.46
CA GLU A 192 17.22 -13.65 6.08
C GLU A 192 18.51 -13.38 5.31
N CYS A 193 18.97 -12.13 5.39
CA CYS A 193 20.20 -11.68 4.77
C CYS A 193 21.43 -11.99 5.63
N LYS A 194 21.85 -13.27 5.62
CA LYS A 194 23.03 -13.74 6.38
C LYS A 194 24.35 -13.71 5.61
N SER A 195 24.31 -13.75 4.28
CA SER A 195 25.50 -13.85 3.43
C SER A 195 25.67 -12.61 2.56
N GLN A 196 26.91 -12.11 2.45
CA GLN A 196 27.27 -10.98 1.57
C GLN A 196 27.52 -11.41 0.10
N GLY A 197 27.22 -12.65 -0.28
CA GLY A 197 27.56 -13.18 -1.60
C GLY A 197 26.64 -14.30 -2.07
N ASP A 198 26.88 -14.76 -3.29
CA ASP A 198 26.07 -15.80 -3.93
C ASP A 198 26.25 -17.15 -3.22
N LEU A 199 25.13 -17.78 -2.87
CA LEU A 199 25.11 -19.15 -2.38
C LEU A 199 25.08 -20.12 -3.55
N ALA A 200 25.98 -21.10 -3.57
CA ALA A 200 25.94 -22.20 -4.52
C ALA A 200 25.45 -23.48 -3.83
N VAL A 201 24.33 -24.04 -4.29
CA VAL A 201 23.81 -25.34 -3.84
C VAL A 201 23.85 -26.32 -5.00
N SER A 202 24.51 -27.45 -4.82
CA SER A 202 24.45 -28.55 -5.77
C SER A 202 23.27 -29.44 -5.45
N VAL A 203 22.44 -29.78 -6.44
CA VAL A 203 21.34 -30.74 -6.34
C VAL A 203 21.60 -31.87 -7.33
N GLY A 204 21.53 -33.11 -6.87
CA GLY A 204 21.76 -34.27 -7.72
C GLY A 204 20.86 -35.43 -7.33
N VAL A 205 21.08 -36.56 -8.00
CA VAL A 205 20.36 -37.81 -7.72
C VAL A 205 21.32 -38.81 -7.12
N TYR A 206 20.93 -39.42 -5.99
CA TYR A 206 21.76 -40.40 -5.31
C TYR A 206 22.10 -41.58 -6.22
N GLY A 207 23.38 -42.01 -6.21
CA GLY A 207 23.88 -43.06 -7.09
C GLY A 207 24.27 -42.61 -8.51
N TYR A 208 24.10 -41.33 -8.84
CA TYR A 208 24.47 -40.78 -10.15
C TYR A 208 25.42 -39.59 -9.99
N ASN A 209 26.25 -39.38 -11.00
CA ASN A 209 27.17 -38.24 -11.06
C ASN A 209 26.52 -37.00 -11.70
N THR A 210 25.21 -37.03 -11.94
CA THR A 210 24.46 -35.91 -12.52
C THR A 210 24.09 -34.92 -11.42
N VAL A 211 24.55 -33.69 -11.60
CA VAL A 211 24.40 -32.60 -10.64
C VAL A 211 23.95 -31.34 -11.37
N SER A 212 23.02 -30.63 -10.76
CA SER A 212 22.60 -29.29 -11.12
C SER A 212 23.14 -28.29 -10.09
N ALA A 213 23.61 -27.14 -10.56
CA ALA A 213 24.05 -26.05 -9.70
C ALA A 213 22.98 -24.97 -9.59
N ILE A 214 22.57 -24.65 -8.37
CA ILE A 214 21.65 -23.55 -8.05
C ILE A 214 22.49 -22.44 -7.42
N PHE A 215 22.54 -21.28 -8.06
CA PHE A 215 23.16 -20.06 -7.54
C PHE A 215 22.06 -19.14 -7.03
N VAL A 216 22.08 -18.79 -5.75
CA VAL A 216 21.10 -17.91 -5.10
C VAL A 216 21.81 -16.63 -4.67
N THR A 217 21.46 -15.52 -5.31
CA THR A 217 21.86 -14.17 -4.94
C THR A 217 20.73 -13.50 -4.15
N PRO A 218 20.87 -13.33 -2.84
CA PRO A 218 19.87 -12.62 -2.06
C PRO A 218 19.94 -11.10 -2.34
N LEU A 219 18.79 -10.46 -2.53
CA LEU A 219 18.65 -9.03 -2.81
C LEU A 219 18.49 -8.26 -1.49
N CYS A 220 19.61 -8.06 -0.79
CA CYS A 220 19.66 -7.53 0.58
C CYS A 220 19.95 -6.04 0.72
N GLY A 221 20.36 -5.39 -0.38
CA GLY A 221 20.80 -4.01 -0.36
C GLY A 221 20.67 -3.37 -1.74
N CYS A 222 20.74 -2.05 -1.78
CA CYS A 222 20.54 -1.30 -3.00
C CYS A 222 21.87 -0.98 -3.69
N GLU A 223 21.86 -0.92 -5.02
CA GLU A 223 23.07 -0.59 -5.78
C GLU A 223 23.60 0.82 -5.43
N CYS A 224 22.71 1.77 -5.15
CA CYS A 224 23.06 3.13 -4.73
C CYS A 224 23.70 3.22 -3.33
N GLU A 225 23.66 2.15 -2.52
CA GLU A 225 24.32 2.11 -1.21
C GLU A 225 25.79 1.74 -1.32
N ARG A 226 26.22 1.20 -2.46
CA ARG A 226 27.63 0.89 -2.71
C ARG A 226 28.45 2.16 -2.66
N THR A 227 29.55 2.13 -1.93
CA THR A 227 30.46 3.28 -1.70
C THR A 227 30.92 3.97 -2.99
N GLN A 228 31.07 3.21 -4.08
CA GLN A 228 31.41 3.71 -5.42
C GLN A 228 30.31 4.53 -6.12
N ASN A 229 29.05 4.34 -5.71
CA ASN A 229 27.87 4.98 -6.28
C ASN A 229 27.34 6.14 -5.42
N GLN A 230 28.00 6.43 -4.29
CA GLN A 230 27.64 7.50 -3.37
C GLN A 230 28.24 8.85 -3.84
N ASP A 231 27.45 9.92 -3.74
CA ASP A 231 27.88 11.28 -4.09
C ASP A 231 28.39 12.01 -2.84
N LYS A 232 29.70 11.89 -2.58
CA LYS A 232 30.39 12.51 -1.44
C LYS A 232 30.48 14.02 -1.61
N GLY A 233 30.22 14.78 -0.54
CA GLY A 233 30.20 16.25 -0.61
C GLY A 233 29.13 16.75 -1.58
N SER A 234 27.95 16.12 -1.57
CA SER A 234 26.87 16.45 -2.51
C SER A 234 26.35 17.86 -2.29
N ASN A 235 25.93 18.52 -3.37
CA ASN A 235 25.20 19.79 -3.28
C ASN A 235 23.84 19.62 -2.57
N PHE A 236 23.23 18.45 -2.69
CA PHE A 236 21.96 18.15 -2.00
C PHE A 236 22.14 18.06 -0.48
N CYS A 237 23.35 17.72 -0.03
CA CYS A 237 23.72 17.60 1.38
C CYS A 237 24.56 18.80 1.85
N SER A 238 24.31 19.99 1.28
CA SER A 238 24.95 21.25 1.66
C SER A 238 26.49 21.23 1.63
N LYS A 239 27.09 20.38 0.78
CA LYS A 239 28.54 20.12 0.74
C LYS A 239 29.14 19.60 2.06
N ARG A 240 28.32 19.07 2.96
CA ARG A 240 28.67 18.63 4.32
C ARG A 240 28.27 17.18 4.62
N GLY A 241 27.97 16.44 3.57
CA GLY A 241 27.48 15.07 3.67
C GLY A 241 27.61 14.33 2.36
N THR A 242 27.39 13.04 2.46
CA THR A 242 27.33 12.11 1.34
C THR A 242 25.88 11.82 1.00
N LEU A 243 25.51 11.92 -0.27
CA LEU A 243 24.19 11.55 -0.76
C LEU A 243 24.20 10.06 -1.13
N THR A 244 23.44 9.27 -0.39
CA THR A 244 23.32 7.81 -0.54
C THR A 244 21.85 7.46 -0.78
N CYS A 245 21.56 6.87 -1.94
CA CYS A 245 20.18 6.51 -2.34
C CYS A 245 19.16 7.66 -2.15
N GLY A 246 19.55 8.89 -2.47
CA GLY A 246 18.69 10.07 -2.34
C GLY A 246 18.63 10.68 -0.94
N ALA A 247 19.13 10.01 0.10
CA ALA A 247 19.19 10.53 1.47
C ALA A 247 20.60 11.07 1.81
N CYS A 248 20.66 12.09 2.67
CA CYS A 248 21.94 12.64 3.12
C CYS A 248 22.44 11.95 4.39
N ILE A 249 23.73 11.59 4.37
CA ILE A 249 24.49 11.14 5.53
C ILE A 249 25.50 12.23 5.85
N CYS A 250 25.30 12.95 6.96
CA CYS A 250 26.18 14.05 7.35
C CYS A 250 27.52 13.52 7.87
N GLU A 251 28.62 14.15 7.47
CA GLU A 251 29.98 13.69 7.84
C GLU A 251 30.31 14.03 9.30
N ASP A 252 30.24 15.32 9.66
CA ASP A 252 30.46 15.79 11.03
C ASP A 252 29.14 15.81 11.80
N THR A 253 28.63 14.64 12.18
CA THR A 253 27.31 14.48 12.85
C THR A 253 27.17 15.21 14.20
N LYS A 254 28.27 15.72 14.75
CA LYS A 254 28.30 16.58 15.96
C LYS A 254 28.23 18.07 15.66
N LEU A 255 28.45 18.47 14.41
CA LEU A 255 28.44 19.87 13.98
C LEU A 255 27.24 20.17 13.09
N TYR A 256 26.85 19.23 12.24
CA TYR A 256 25.80 19.42 11.25
C TYR A 256 24.70 18.35 11.35
N GLY A 257 23.47 18.79 11.10
CA GLY A 257 22.27 17.93 11.03
C GLY A 257 21.23 18.49 10.06
N GLY A 258 20.01 17.97 10.17
CA GLY A 258 18.93 18.17 9.20
C GLY A 258 19.01 17.20 8.03
N ASP A 259 17.91 17.05 7.30
CA ASP A 259 17.79 16.11 6.17
C ASP A 259 18.76 16.38 5.03
N ARG A 260 19.34 17.58 4.97
CA ARG A 260 20.30 18.01 3.96
C ARG A 260 21.61 18.52 4.56
N CYS A 261 21.90 18.18 5.81
CA CYS A 261 23.10 18.63 6.53
C CYS A 261 23.23 20.18 6.53
N GLU A 262 22.09 20.88 6.49
CA GLU A 262 22.03 22.34 6.37
C GLU A 262 22.12 23.04 7.73
N CYS A 263 21.81 22.32 8.82
CA CYS A 263 21.69 22.89 10.15
C CYS A 263 23.01 22.80 10.91
N GLU A 264 23.53 23.92 11.42
CA GLU A 264 24.66 23.92 12.35
C GLU A 264 24.14 23.72 13.78
N LEU A 265 24.40 22.56 14.38
CA LEU A 265 23.76 22.08 15.62
C LEU A 265 23.95 23.04 16.79
N SER A 266 25.14 23.64 16.91
CA SER A 266 25.49 24.63 17.94
C SER A 266 24.56 25.85 17.95
N ARG A 267 24.06 26.29 16.78
CA ARG A 267 23.14 27.44 16.68
C ARG A 267 21.76 27.15 17.23
N TYR A 268 21.39 25.87 17.29
CA TYR A 268 20.09 25.41 17.79
C TYR A 268 20.19 24.83 19.21
N GLY A 269 21.36 24.95 19.85
CA GLY A 269 21.59 24.52 21.23
C GLY A 269 21.56 23.00 21.41
N VAL A 270 21.86 22.24 20.35
CA VAL A 270 21.84 20.77 20.36
C VAL A 270 23.18 20.20 19.92
N SER A 271 23.41 18.93 20.21
CA SER A 271 24.67 18.22 19.97
C SER A 271 24.54 17.04 19.00
N SER A 272 23.30 16.63 18.70
CA SER A 272 23.02 15.57 17.74
C SER A 272 21.83 15.92 16.83
N ASN A 273 21.71 15.16 15.74
CA ASN A 273 20.60 15.30 14.82
C ASN A 273 19.28 14.84 15.47
N GLU A 274 19.33 13.82 16.33
CA GLU A 274 18.17 13.30 17.07
C GLU A 274 17.61 14.35 18.03
N GLU A 275 18.48 15.07 18.76
CA GLU A 275 18.06 16.20 19.60
C GLU A 275 17.43 17.32 18.77
N LEU A 276 18.02 17.62 17.60
CA LEU A 276 17.50 18.63 16.67
C LEU A 276 16.09 18.27 16.20
N PHE A 277 15.87 17.03 15.74
CA PHE A 277 14.55 16.55 15.33
C PHE A 277 13.56 16.47 16.51
N GLY A 278 14.05 16.11 17.70
CA GLY A 278 13.28 16.07 18.93
C GLY A 278 12.63 17.40 19.30
N GLN A 279 13.21 18.54 18.91
CA GLN A 279 12.62 19.87 19.15
C GLN A 279 11.28 20.10 18.42
N CYS A 280 10.96 19.27 17.43
CA CYS A 280 9.71 19.33 16.65
C CYS A 280 8.64 18.34 17.12
N LYS A 281 8.94 17.50 18.12
CA LYS A 281 8.00 16.53 18.68
C LYS A 281 7.15 17.20 19.76
N ASN A 282 5.84 16.95 19.72
CA ASN A 282 4.91 17.37 20.78
C ASN A 282 4.80 16.28 21.89
N GLU A 283 3.92 16.48 22.87
CA GLU A 283 3.71 15.54 23.98
C GLU A 283 3.19 14.16 23.53
N ASP A 284 2.52 14.10 22.37
CA ASP A 284 2.03 12.86 21.75
C ASP A 284 3.08 12.17 20.85
N ASP A 285 4.35 12.60 20.94
CA ASP A 285 5.47 12.16 20.10
C ASP A 285 5.30 12.40 18.58
N SER A 286 4.28 13.17 18.19
CA SER A 286 4.02 13.52 16.80
C SER A 286 4.94 14.66 16.34
N VAL A 287 5.55 14.49 15.18
CA VAL A 287 6.42 15.52 14.59
C VAL A 287 5.54 16.55 13.88
N CYS A 288 5.57 17.79 14.35
CA CYS A 288 4.81 18.90 13.77
C CYS A 288 3.32 18.58 13.54
N SER A 289 2.70 17.83 14.46
CA SER A 289 1.29 17.40 14.41
C SER A 289 0.90 16.75 13.06
N ASN A 290 1.85 16.18 12.33
CA ASN A 290 1.71 15.70 10.95
C ASN A 290 1.19 16.74 9.94
N LYS A 291 1.22 18.03 10.30
CA LYS A 291 0.73 19.17 9.52
C LYS A 291 1.87 20.11 9.07
N GLY A 292 3.11 19.66 9.15
CA GLY A 292 4.27 20.43 8.74
C GLY A 292 5.52 19.59 8.61
N LYS A 293 6.64 20.24 8.27
CA LYS A 293 7.96 19.60 8.18
C LYS A 293 8.90 20.15 9.25
N CYS A 294 9.62 19.28 9.95
CA CYS A 294 10.64 19.72 10.88
C CYS A 294 11.89 20.17 10.11
N ARG A 295 12.29 21.43 10.26
CA ARG A 295 13.54 21.95 9.71
C ARG A 295 14.36 22.61 10.80
N CYS A 296 15.55 22.06 11.04
CA CYS A 296 16.48 22.52 12.07
C CYS A 296 15.81 22.78 13.43
N GLY A 297 15.00 21.82 13.91
CA GLY A 297 14.32 21.92 15.21
C GLY A 297 13.12 22.87 15.26
N ARG A 298 12.63 23.34 14.10
CA ARG A 298 11.41 24.14 14.01
C ARG A 298 10.44 23.57 12.99
N CYS A 299 9.17 23.52 13.34
CA CYS A 299 8.12 23.13 12.41
C CYS A 299 7.84 24.21 11.37
N GLN A 300 7.82 23.80 10.11
CA GLN A 300 7.33 24.58 8.97
C GLN A 300 5.95 24.05 8.60
N CYS A 301 4.90 24.75 9.03
CA CYS A 301 3.53 24.30 8.84
C CYS A 301 3.10 24.36 7.36
N ASN A 302 2.29 23.39 6.97
CA ASN A 302 1.62 23.40 5.67
C ASN A 302 0.58 24.53 5.70
N PHE A 303 0.51 25.37 4.67
CA PHE A 303 -0.41 26.51 4.63
C PHE A 303 -0.31 27.41 5.88
N PRO A 304 0.83 28.09 6.09
CA PRO A 304 1.13 28.82 7.33
C PRO A 304 0.14 29.95 7.67
N ASP A 305 -0.65 30.40 6.70
CA ASP A 305 -1.74 31.37 6.93
C ASP A 305 -2.90 30.77 7.73
N VAL A 306 -3.10 29.45 7.64
CA VAL A 306 -4.21 28.71 8.24
C VAL A 306 -3.74 27.82 9.39
N ILE A 307 -2.62 27.10 9.19
CA ILE A 307 -2.06 26.19 10.20
C ILE A 307 -0.95 26.89 10.95
N LYS A 308 -1.12 27.01 12.27
CA LYS A 308 -0.26 27.76 13.18
C LYS A 308 0.14 26.90 14.38
N GLY A 309 0.93 27.50 15.27
CA GLY A 309 1.42 26.85 16.48
C GLY A 309 2.88 26.41 16.35
N LYS A 310 3.51 26.11 17.48
CA LYS A 310 4.93 25.72 17.52
C LYS A 310 5.15 24.39 16.81
N PHE A 311 4.16 23.50 16.89
CA PHE A 311 4.15 22.16 16.35
C PHE A 311 3.06 22.00 15.29
N CYS A 312 2.57 23.07 14.68
CA CYS A 312 1.49 23.04 13.67
C CYS A 312 0.18 22.40 14.18
N GLU A 313 -0.08 22.51 15.49
CA GLU A 313 -1.21 21.93 16.19
C GLU A 313 -2.52 22.68 15.92
N CYS A 314 -2.44 23.97 15.57
CA CYS A 314 -3.61 24.83 15.41
C CYS A 314 -4.02 24.93 13.94
N ASP A 315 -5.26 24.55 13.65
CA ASP A 315 -5.83 24.60 12.31
C ASP A 315 -7.01 25.57 12.28
N ASN A 316 -6.76 26.78 11.77
CA ASN A 316 -7.78 27.82 11.70
C ASN A 316 -8.77 27.63 10.53
N GLY A 317 -8.68 26.52 9.78
CA GLY A 317 -9.66 26.12 8.78
C GLY A 317 -10.71 25.13 9.33
N SER A 318 -10.50 24.63 10.54
CA SER A 318 -11.29 23.54 11.15
C SER A 318 -12.36 24.03 12.13
N CYS A 319 -12.59 25.34 12.25
CA CYS A 319 -13.65 25.87 13.12
C CYS A 319 -15.05 25.48 12.64
N PRO A 320 -16.06 25.50 13.56
CA PRO A 320 -17.46 25.33 13.22
C PRO A 320 -17.90 26.24 12.08
N LYS A 321 -18.80 25.72 11.25
CA LYS A 321 -19.38 26.41 10.10
C LYS A 321 -20.89 26.46 10.27
N ASP A 322 -21.49 27.55 9.81
CA ASP A 322 -22.95 27.66 9.76
C ASP A 322 -23.56 26.77 8.67
N ALA A 323 -24.90 26.80 8.55
CA ALA A 323 -25.64 26.03 7.55
C ALA A 323 -25.26 26.36 6.09
N ASP A 324 -24.69 27.54 5.84
CA ASP A 324 -24.23 27.98 4.52
C ASP A 324 -22.74 27.62 4.27
N GLY A 325 -22.09 26.96 5.23
CA GLY A 325 -20.68 26.57 5.15
C GLY A 325 -19.68 27.68 5.47
N ARG A 326 -20.13 28.80 6.05
CA ARG A 326 -19.26 29.92 6.44
C ARG A 326 -18.62 29.64 7.80
N LEU A 327 -17.30 29.78 7.85
CA LEU A 327 -16.51 29.60 9.07
C LEU A 327 -16.90 30.66 10.11
N CYS A 328 -17.21 30.22 11.34
CA CYS A 328 -17.64 31.09 12.44
C CYS A 328 -18.76 32.07 12.04
N SER A 329 -19.68 31.64 11.17
CA SER A 329 -20.77 32.46 10.62
C SER A 329 -20.32 33.78 9.98
N SER A 330 -19.03 33.91 9.61
CA SER A 330 -18.38 35.18 9.22
C SER A 330 -18.53 36.32 10.26
N ARG A 331 -18.71 35.95 11.53
CA ARG A 331 -18.97 36.83 12.70
C ARG A 331 -18.05 36.52 13.87
N GLY A 332 -16.90 35.94 13.56
CA GLY A 332 -15.89 35.57 14.53
C GLY A 332 -14.57 35.23 13.86
N ALA A 333 -13.50 35.35 14.62
CA ALA A 333 -12.18 34.91 14.21
C ALA A 333 -11.98 33.45 14.63
N CYS A 334 -11.51 32.60 13.71
CA CYS A 334 -11.13 31.24 14.07
C CYS A 334 -9.74 31.22 14.69
N GLU A 335 -9.64 30.73 15.93
CA GLU A 335 -8.40 30.53 16.68
C GLU A 335 -8.31 29.08 17.14
N CYS A 336 -7.43 28.30 16.49
CA CYS A 336 -7.11 26.92 16.86
C CYS A 336 -8.35 26.01 16.98
N GLY A 337 -9.27 26.10 16.01
CA GLY A 337 -10.50 25.28 15.98
C GLY A 337 -11.65 25.82 16.82
N LYS A 338 -11.51 26.98 17.47
CA LYS A 338 -12.58 27.65 18.20
C LYS A 338 -12.91 29.01 17.59
N CYS A 339 -14.19 29.34 17.53
CA CYS A 339 -14.63 30.65 17.09
C CYS A 339 -14.57 31.65 18.23
N LEU A 340 -13.80 32.73 18.07
CA LEU A 340 -13.86 33.92 18.89
C LEU A 340 -14.88 34.87 18.27
N CYS A 341 -16.08 34.88 18.83
CA CYS A 341 -17.18 35.67 18.30
C CYS A 341 -16.95 37.17 18.49
N GLU A 342 -17.47 37.94 17.54
CA GLU A 342 -17.64 39.38 17.71
C GLU A 342 -18.60 39.67 18.88
N ASN A 343 -18.50 40.85 19.50
CA ASN A 343 -19.17 41.17 20.78
C ASN A 343 -20.70 40.94 20.81
N ASP A 344 -21.36 40.95 19.66
CA ASP A 344 -22.81 40.81 19.54
C ASP A 344 -23.25 39.37 19.21
N TYR A 345 -22.32 38.41 19.17
CA TYR A 345 -22.58 37.02 18.83
C TYR A 345 -21.98 36.03 19.83
N GLU A 346 -22.63 34.89 19.97
CA GLU A 346 -22.23 33.78 20.83
C GLU A 346 -22.52 32.42 20.17
N GLY A 347 -22.23 31.34 20.90
CA GLY A 347 -22.32 29.97 20.41
C GLY A 347 -21.06 29.50 19.71
N ASP A 348 -20.96 28.19 19.48
CA ASP A 348 -19.74 27.56 18.98
C ASP A 348 -19.34 28.01 17.55
N ASP A 349 -20.32 28.43 16.75
CA ASP A 349 -20.15 28.93 15.37
C ASP A 349 -20.44 30.43 15.21
N CYS A 350 -20.65 31.17 16.30
CA CYS A 350 -21.02 32.60 16.30
C CYS A 350 -22.28 32.95 15.50
N SER A 351 -23.20 31.99 15.32
CA SER A 351 -24.48 32.25 14.63
C SER A 351 -25.51 32.94 15.52
N CYS A 352 -25.36 32.83 16.84
CA CYS A 352 -26.37 33.24 17.82
C CYS A 352 -26.16 34.71 18.21
N PRO A 353 -27.08 35.64 17.90
CA PRO A 353 -26.97 37.01 18.40
C PRO A 353 -27.22 37.06 19.91
N VAL A 354 -26.39 37.82 20.64
CA VAL A 354 -26.52 38.05 22.09
C VAL A 354 -27.65 39.05 22.38
N ASN A 355 -27.92 39.97 21.45
CA ASN A 355 -28.94 41.00 21.63
C ASN A 355 -30.36 40.41 21.42
N GLU A 356 -31.25 40.67 22.40
CA GLU A 356 -32.66 40.26 22.38
C GLU A 356 -33.56 41.21 21.58
N ASP A 357 -33.03 42.26 20.96
CA ASP A 357 -33.81 43.23 20.17
C ASP A 357 -34.59 42.57 19.02
N LEU A 358 -34.09 41.48 18.45
CA LEU A 358 -34.81 40.68 17.43
C LEU A 358 -36.09 40.02 17.97
N CYS A 359 -36.19 39.86 19.30
CA CYS A 359 -37.34 39.30 19.99
C CYS A 359 -38.23 40.37 20.63
N ARG A 360 -37.86 41.66 20.50
CA ARG A 360 -38.56 42.78 21.15
C ARG A 360 -39.59 43.38 20.22
N GLU A 361 -40.85 43.33 20.65
CA GLU A 361 -41.98 43.94 19.96
C GLU A 361 -42.83 44.72 20.97
N ASP A 362 -43.21 45.95 20.64
CA ASP A 362 -43.93 46.88 21.54
C ASP A 362 -43.32 47.02 22.94
N GLY A 363 -41.99 46.97 23.01
CA GLY A 363 -41.21 47.09 24.25
C GLY A 363 -41.12 45.80 25.07
N LYS A 364 -41.84 44.73 24.71
CA LYS A 364 -41.82 43.43 25.38
C LYS A 364 -40.98 42.41 24.60
N ILE A 365 -40.17 41.63 25.30
CA ILE A 365 -39.44 40.52 24.71
C ILE A 365 -40.36 39.31 24.71
N CYS A 366 -40.62 38.74 23.53
CA CYS A 366 -41.48 37.57 23.35
C CYS A 366 -42.83 37.68 24.06
N SER A 367 -43.43 38.88 24.03
CA SER A 367 -44.70 39.20 24.69
C SER A 367 -44.76 38.82 26.19
N GLU A 368 -43.61 38.68 26.86
CA GLU A 368 -43.45 38.14 28.23
C GLU A 368 -43.86 36.65 28.40
N ASN A 369 -44.19 35.97 27.30
CA ASN A 369 -44.70 34.59 27.26
C ASN A 369 -43.69 33.60 26.64
N GLY A 370 -42.41 33.96 26.61
CA GLY A 370 -41.36 33.10 26.08
C GLY A 370 -39.97 33.60 26.46
N LYS A 371 -38.95 32.88 26.01
CA LYS A 371 -37.54 33.24 26.15
C LYS A 371 -36.94 33.54 24.78
N CYS A 372 -36.17 34.62 24.67
CA CYS A 372 -35.41 34.89 23.45
C CYS A 372 -34.17 33.97 23.42
N GLN A 373 -34.02 33.19 22.35
CA GLN A 373 -32.84 32.35 22.13
C GLN A 373 -32.35 32.55 20.70
N CYS A 374 -31.15 33.10 20.54
CA CYS A 374 -30.54 33.41 19.25
C CYS A 374 -31.43 34.27 18.34
N GLY A 375 -32.09 35.28 18.92
CA GLY A 375 -32.98 36.20 18.20
C GLY A 375 -34.33 35.58 17.77
N LYS A 376 -34.71 34.43 18.34
CA LYS A 376 -36.03 33.81 18.15
C LYS A 376 -36.71 33.56 19.49
N CYS A 377 -38.02 33.79 19.55
CA CYS A 377 -38.80 33.52 20.74
C CYS A 377 -39.12 32.02 20.87
N ILE A 378 -38.76 31.44 22.00
CA ILE A 378 -39.16 30.10 22.43
C ILE A 378 -40.32 30.27 23.40
N CYS A 379 -41.53 29.98 22.95
CA CYS A 379 -42.75 30.23 23.72
C CYS A 379 -42.94 29.24 24.86
N ASN A 380 -43.51 29.72 25.96
CA ASN A 380 -43.97 28.89 27.06
C ASN A 380 -45.17 28.03 26.61
N PRO A 381 -45.45 26.89 27.28
CA PRO A 381 -46.64 26.08 26.99
C PRO A 381 -47.93 26.91 26.99
N GLY A 382 -48.81 26.66 26.02
CA GLY A 382 -50.04 27.44 25.83
C GLY A 382 -49.85 28.77 25.08
N PHE A 383 -48.65 29.07 24.57
CA PHE A 383 -48.40 30.26 23.75
C PHE A 383 -47.71 29.89 22.44
N THR A 384 -48.08 30.56 21.36
CA THR A 384 -47.57 30.32 20.00
C THR A 384 -47.33 31.64 19.25
N GLY A 385 -46.79 31.54 18.03
CA GLY A 385 -46.43 32.69 17.19
C GLY A 385 -44.97 33.12 17.33
N SER A 386 -44.50 33.98 16.43
CA SER A 386 -43.09 34.43 16.35
C SER A 386 -42.63 35.25 17.55
N ASN A 387 -43.57 35.85 18.28
CA ASN A 387 -43.34 36.67 19.46
C ASN A 387 -44.09 36.16 20.71
N CYS A 388 -44.66 34.95 20.67
CA CYS A 388 -45.46 34.34 21.75
C CYS A 388 -46.70 35.15 22.21
N GLY A 389 -47.26 35.98 21.33
CA GLY A 389 -48.46 36.78 21.61
C GLY A 389 -49.79 36.06 21.46
N VAL A 390 -49.80 34.82 20.95
CA VAL A 390 -51.03 34.06 20.68
C VAL A 390 -51.21 32.97 21.74
N GLU A 391 -52.29 33.04 22.53
CA GLU A 391 -52.71 31.96 23.44
C GLU A 391 -53.17 30.75 22.60
N GLY A 392 -52.52 29.61 22.79
CA GLY A 392 -52.91 28.34 22.18
C GLY A 392 -54.09 27.75 22.95
N GLU A 393 -55.22 27.58 22.27
CA GLU A 393 -56.36 26.87 22.84
C GLU A 393 -56.00 25.39 23.01
N ASP A 394 -55.96 24.92 24.26
CA ASP A 394 -55.85 23.50 24.59
C ASP A 394 -57.06 22.75 24.02
N GLN A 395 -56.89 22.07 22.89
CA GLN A 395 -57.79 20.99 22.52
C GLN A 395 -57.26 19.68 23.11
N GLU A 396 -57.63 19.43 24.36
CA GLU A 396 -57.82 18.07 24.85
C GLU A 396 -59.05 17.48 24.15
N GLU A 397 -58.85 16.65 23.12
CA GLU A 397 -59.85 15.64 22.77
C GLU A 397 -59.33 14.26 23.17
N GLU A 398 -60.10 13.66 24.09
CA GLU A 398 -59.87 12.33 24.63
C GLU A 398 -59.88 11.23 23.56
N ALA A 399 -59.05 10.23 23.82
CA ALA A 399 -59.02 8.96 23.13
C ALA A 399 -60.36 8.21 23.23
N ASN A 400 -60.87 7.68 22.11
CA ASN A 400 -61.28 6.28 22.10
C ASN A 400 -61.28 5.60 20.72
N SER A 401 -60.74 4.39 20.73
CA SER A 401 -61.00 3.22 19.90
C SER A 401 -60.30 3.07 18.55
N SER A 402 -59.37 2.10 18.55
CA SER A 402 -59.19 1.05 17.53
C SER A 402 -58.72 1.54 16.14
N GLU A 403 -57.55 1.19 15.60
CA GLU A 403 -56.85 -0.09 15.61
C GLU A 403 -55.38 0.09 15.18
N LYS A 404 -54.60 -0.90 15.60
CA LYS A 404 -53.19 -1.19 15.32
C LYS A 404 -52.95 -1.47 13.83
N MET A 405 -51.88 -0.92 13.23
CA MET A 405 -50.65 -1.65 12.79
C MET A 405 -49.82 -0.84 11.75
N THR A 406 -48.52 -0.67 12.06
CA THR A 406 -47.34 -0.64 11.14
C THR A 406 -47.27 0.29 9.90
N ASN A 407 -46.41 1.32 10.00
CA ASN A 407 -45.12 1.53 9.29
C ASN A 407 -44.79 0.67 8.03
N PRO A 408 -43.81 1.07 7.18
CA PRO A 408 -43.52 2.32 6.46
C PRO A 408 -43.14 1.99 4.98
N PHE A 409 -42.35 2.84 4.30
CA PHE A 409 -41.79 2.70 2.92
C PHE A 409 -42.78 2.95 1.78
N ALA A 410 -42.41 3.44 0.60
CA ALA A 410 -41.35 4.29 0.04
C ALA A 410 -41.63 4.25 -1.46
N SER A 411 -41.32 5.35 -2.16
CA SER A 411 -41.05 5.44 -3.61
C SER A 411 -42.06 4.90 -4.62
N SER A 412 -42.25 5.65 -5.69
CA SER A 412 -41.94 5.25 -7.08
C SER A 412 -42.68 6.22 -8.02
N ASN A 413 -41.93 6.86 -8.94
CA ASN A 413 -41.94 6.59 -10.39
C ASN A 413 -43.17 7.22 -11.07
N GLU A 414 -43.19 7.71 -12.31
CA GLU A 414 -42.26 7.83 -13.44
C GLU A 414 -43.02 8.74 -14.45
N GLU A 415 -42.27 9.46 -15.30
CA GLU A 415 -42.55 9.78 -16.73
C GLU A 415 -43.85 10.57 -17.09
N ASP A 416 -43.90 11.56 -17.99
CA ASP A 416 -43.33 11.65 -19.33
C ASP A 416 -43.42 13.08 -19.94
N ASP A 417 -42.39 13.41 -20.76
CA ASP A 417 -42.39 14.00 -22.11
C ASP A 417 -42.62 15.50 -22.48
N VAL A 418 -41.85 15.87 -23.53
CA VAL A 418 -41.98 16.90 -24.60
C VAL A 418 -41.01 18.12 -24.64
N SER A 419 -39.90 17.91 -25.36
CA SER A 419 -39.33 18.60 -26.56
C SER A 419 -39.18 20.13 -26.68
N SER A 420 -37.96 20.60 -27.04
CA SER A 420 -37.57 21.30 -28.30
C SER A 420 -36.13 21.91 -28.19
N GLN A 421 -35.12 21.41 -28.94
CA GLN A 421 -34.47 21.93 -30.18
C GLN A 421 -34.13 23.44 -30.21
N THR A 422 -32.91 23.91 -30.46
CA THR A 422 -32.13 23.92 -31.74
C THR A 422 -30.71 24.51 -31.51
N GLU A 423 -29.63 23.87 -32.00
CA GLU A 423 -28.70 24.25 -33.12
C GLU A 423 -27.80 25.51 -32.94
N GLY A 424 -26.51 25.56 -33.30
CA GLY A 424 -25.69 24.65 -34.11
C GLY A 424 -24.18 25.02 -34.21
N LYS A 425 -23.39 24.02 -34.66
CA LYS A 425 -22.32 23.99 -35.69
C LYS A 425 -21.22 25.08 -35.69
N THR A 426 -19.94 24.74 -35.92
CA THR A 426 -19.40 24.34 -37.25
C THR A 426 -17.98 23.71 -37.16
N SER A 427 -17.71 22.92 -38.21
CA SER A 427 -16.58 22.08 -38.71
C SER A 427 -15.14 22.65 -38.67
N SER A 428 -14.03 21.97 -39.07
CA SER A 428 -13.80 20.92 -40.09
C SER A 428 -12.34 20.39 -40.05
N GLU A 429 -12.17 19.12 -40.49
CA GLU A 429 -11.09 18.52 -41.35
C GLU A 429 -9.60 18.64 -40.97
N SER A 430 -8.64 17.81 -41.41
CA SER A 430 -8.44 16.39 -41.74
C SER A 430 -7.03 16.34 -42.35
N HIS A 431 -6.15 15.38 -42.03
CA HIS A 431 -5.18 14.82 -43.00
C HIS A 431 -4.53 13.54 -42.47
N SER A 432 -4.59 12.51 -43.31
CA SER A 432 -3.91 11.23 -43.20
C SER A 432 -2.58 11.28 -43.93
N SER A 433 -1.58 10.56 -43.40
CA SER A 433 -0.51 9.97 -44.20
C SER A 433 0.07 8.76 -43.47
N GLU A 434 0.15 7.67 -44.24
CA GLU A 434 0.48 6.29 -43.94
C GLU A 434 2.00 6.06 -44.01
N SER A 435 2.57 5.21 -43.13
CA SER A 435 3.70 4.30 -43.46
C SER A 435 4.10 3.36 -42.32
N THR A 436 4.05 2.06 -42.66
CA THR A 436 4.98 0.96 -42.33
C THR A 436 5.08 0.39 -40.90
N LYS A 437 4.79 -0.91 -40.89
CA LYS A 437 4.70 -1.90 -39.82
C LYS A 437 6.10 -2.40 -39.40
N LEU A 438 6.42 -2.29 -38.11
CA LEU A 438 7.41 -3.13 -37.40
C LEU A 438 6.71 -3.73 -36.19
N GLU A 439 6.79 -5.05 -36.04
CA GLU A 439 6.09 -5.82 -35.01
C GLU A 439 6.69 -5.59 -33.62
N GLU A 440 5.89 -5.00 -32.72
CA GLU A 440 6.18 -4.87 -31.29
C GLU A 440 5.45 -5.96 -30.50
N SER A 441 6.22 -6.69 -29.70
CA SER A 441 5.77 -7.64 -28.69
C SER A 441 5.07 -6.89 -27.57
N THR A 442 3.75 -7.06 -27.46
CA THR A 442 2.92 -6.46 -26.42
C THR A 442 3.28 -7.01 -25.04
N THR A 443 3.86 -6.14 -24.21
CA THR A 443 3.94 -6.29 -22.75
C THR A 443 2.54 -6.25 -22.15
N GLY A 444 2.16 -7.34 -21.48
CA GLY A 444 0.86 -7.49 -20.81
C GLY A 444 0.69 -6.49 -19.67
N SER A 445 -0.30 -5.60 -19.84
CA SER A 445 -0.83 -4.72 -18.81
C SER A 445 -1.63 -5.51 -17.76
N SER A 446 -1.67 -4.97 -16.54
CA SER A 446 -2.31 -5.45 -15.30
C SER A 446 -3.82 -5.71 -15.36
N THR A 447 -4.43 -5.68 -16.55
CA THR A 447 -5.78 -6.21 -16.79
C THR A 447 -5.81 -7.74 -16.83
N SER A 448 -4.69 -8.41 -17.14
CA SER A 448 -4.65 -9.88 -17.30
C SER A 448 -4.90 -10.66 -16.01
N GLN A 449 -4.47 -10.16 -14.85
CA GLN A 449 -4.74 -10.82 -13.56
C GLN A 449 -6.22 -10.68 -13.17
N TYR A 450 -6.83 -9.51 -13.39
CA TYR A 450 -8.25 -9.28 -13.11
C TYR A 450 -9.17 -10.21 -13.94
N TYR A 451 -8.88 -10.40 -15.23
CA TYR A 451 -9.64 -11.33 -16.09
C TYR A 451 -9.40 -12.80 -15.77
N SER A 452 -8.18 -13.17 -15.36
CA SER A 452 -7.87 -14.56 -14.98
C SER A 452 -8.61 -14.98 -13.70
N PHE A 453 -8.76 -14.07 -12.72
CA PHE A 453 -9.51 -14.35 -11.50
C PHE A 453 -11.03 -14.26 -11.68
N LEU A 454 -11.53 -13.37 -12.55
CA LEU A 454 -12.94 -13.36 -12.93
C LEU A 454 -13.32 -14.67 -13.63
N SER A 455 -12.44 -15.22 -14.48
CA SER A 455 -12.66 -16.49 -15.15
C SER A 455 -12.69 -17.68 -14.16
N ILE A 456 -11.82 -17.68 -13.14
CA ILE A 456 -11.82 -18.72 -12.10
C ILE A 456 -13.09 -18.63 -11.24
N ALA A 457 -13.54 -17.42 -10.89
CA ALA A 457 -14.78 -17.20 -10.14
C ALA A 457 -16.02 -17.62 -10.94
N ILE A 458 -16.06 -17.34 -12.25
CA ILE A 458 -17.13 -17.76 -13.16
C ILE A 458 -17.11 -19.28 -13.36
N SER A 459 -15.94 -19.91 -13.50
CA SER A 459 -15.80 -21.38 -13.57
C SER A 459 -16.22 -22.06 -12.27
N PHE A 460 -15.93 -21.49 -11.10
CA PHE A 460 -16.41 -22.01 -9.81
C PHE A 460 -17.94 -21.88 -9.69
N LEU A 461 -18.53 -20.75 -10.11
CA LEU A 461 -19.99 -20.59 -10.13
C LEU A 461 -20.66 -21.59 -11.09
N LEU A 462 -20.10 -21.79 -12.28
CA LEU A 462 -20.62 -22.75 -13.27
C LEU A 462 -20.48 -24.21 -12.79
N CYS A 463 -19.39 -24.54 -12.09
CA CYS A 463 -19.16 -25.87 -11.53
C CYS A 463 -20.11 -26.18 -10.36
N ILE A 464 -20.44 -25.17 -9.55
CA ILE A 464 -21.48 -25.30 -8.51
C ILE A 464 -22.86 -25.47 -9.15
N LEU A 465 -23.17 -24.76 -10.24
CA LEU A 465 -24.45 -24.90 -10.95
C LEU A 465 -24.62 -26.26 -11.67
N THR A 466 -23.55 -26.92 -12.09
CA THR A 466 -23.61 -28.26 -12.71
C THR A 466 -23.72 -29.40 -11.69
N ILE A 467 -23.14 -29.26 -10.49
CA ILE A 467 -23.25 -30.27 -9.41
C ILE A 467 -24.68 -30.39 -8.87
N PHE A 468 -25.49 -29.33 -8.94
CA PHE A 468 -26.87 -29.31 -8.47
C PHE A 468 -27.94 -29.58 -9.55
N LYS A 469 -27.52 -30.00 -10.75
CA LYS A 469 -28.43 -30.39 -11.85
C LYS A 469 -28.70 -31.91 -11.91
N HIS A 470 -28.25 -32.68 -10.91
CA HIS A 470 -28.53 -34.11 -10.77
C HIS A 470 -29.13 -34.45 -9.41
#